data_AF-A0A5B8JFZ4-F1
#
_entry.id   AF-A0A5B8JFZ4-F1
#
_cell.length_a   1.000
_cell.length_b   1.000
_cell.length_c   1.000
_cell.angle_alpha   90.00
_cell.angle_beta   90.00
_cell.angle_gamma   90.00
#
_symmetry.space_group_name_H-M   'P 1'
#
loop_
_entity.id
_entity.type
_entity.pdbx_description
1 polymer ?
#
loop_
_entity_poly.entity_id
_entity_poly.type
_entity_poly.pdbx_seq_one_letter_code
_entity_poly.pdbx_strand_id
1 'polypeptide(L)'
;MKNYFSRKITVILVSIISLAVAVIYINLFFRLHNRIDYEFDWLRKNLTEVEPEELLKNIEYNSTTYQLRYLTTIFGSIIVCASLIIFTISNTIIYGLFSDKFNGSNLYKYILYLITIILVVMFIYLTLQPQELVVQVKKELGGTEFWVNVYSDKIPYYDAFSGFALSFILLVLTFISKSSFGYLKKDIILAKKFKEINN
;
A
#
# COMPACT_ATOMS: atom_id res chain seq x y z
N MET A 1 20.25 14.82 -25.06
CA MET A 1 18.85 15.23 -24.76
C MET A 1 17.95 14.07 -24.37
N LYS A 2 17.96 12.92 -25.08
CA LYS A 2 17.11 11.75 -24.77
C LYS A 2 17.13 11.30 -23.29
N ASN A 3 18.30 11.21 -22.65
CA ASN A 3 18.39 10.78 -21.24
C ASN A 3 17.76 11.76 -20.23
N TYR A 4 17.77 13.07 -20.48
CA TYR A 4 17.24 14.05 -19.52
C TYR A 4 15.71 14.12 -19.56
N PHE A 5 15.11 14.04 -20.75
CA PHE A 5 13.67 13.99 -20.92
C PHE A 5 13.08 12.66 -20.38
N SER A 6 13.75 11.54 -20.66
CA SER A 6 13.40 10.23 -20.09
C SER A 6 13.43 10.24 -18.55
N ARG A 7 14.44 10.89 -17.95
CA ARG A 7 14.49 11.06 -16.49
C ARG A 7 13.29 11.85 -15.95
N LYS A 8 12.91 12.97 -16.58
CA LYS A 8 11.75 13.76 -16.15
C LYS A 8 10.46 12.93 -16.17
N ILE A 9 10.23 12.20 -17.26
CA ILE A 9 9.06 11.32 -17.39
C ILE A 9 9.08 10.23 -16.32
N THR A 10 10.20 9.55 -16.13
CA THR A 10 10.30 8.46 -15.16
C THR A 10 10.06 8.93 -13.72
N VAL A 11 10.54 10.12 -13.32
CA VAL A 11 10.24 10.68 -11.98
C VAL A 11 8.77 11.05 -11.84
N ILE A 12 8.14 11.61 -12.88
CA ILE A 12 6.71 11.88 -12.89
C ILE A 12 5.91 10.58 -12.69
N LEU A 13 6.30 9.51 -13.38
CA LEU A 13 5.67 8.19 -13.19
C LEU A 13 5.87 7.63 -11.78
N VAL A 14 7.07 7.77 -11.20
CA VAL A 14 7.33 7.39 -9.80
C VAL A 14 6.40 8.15 -8.86
N SER A 15 6.23 9.47 -9.07
CA SER A 15 5.30 10.31 -8.30
C SER A 15 3.86 9.80 -8.42
N ILE A 16 3.34 9.63 -9.64
CA ILE A 16 1.96 9.19 -9.89
C ILE A 16 1.70 7.80 -9.30
N ILE A 17 2.60 6.85 -9.51
CA ILE A 17 2.44 5.48 -9.00
C ILE A 17 2.48 5.46 -7.47
N SER A 18 3.38 6.22 -6.84
CA SER A 18 3.42 6.31 -5.37
C SER A 18 2.10 6.88 -4.81
N LEU A 19 1.49 7.85 -5.49
CA LEU A 19 0.18 8.38 -5.10
C LEU A 19 -0.92 7.34 -5.30
N ALA A 20 -0.91 6.61 -6.41
CA ALA A 20 -1.89 5.55 -6.67
C ALA A 20 -1.84 4.44 -5.60
N VAL A 21 -0.63 4.03 -5.20
CA VAL A 21 -0.44 3.07 -4.09
C VAL A 21 -1.04 3.60 -2.79
N ALA A 22 -0.80 4.87 -2.45
CA ALA A 22 -1.39 5.48 -1.25
C ALA A 22 -2.93 5.47 -1.30
N VAL A 23 -3.53 5.86 -2.44
CA VAL A 23 -4.99 5.89 -2.62
C VAL A 23 -5.59 4.48 -2.50
N ILE A 24 -4.97 3.46 -3.10
CA ILE A 24 -5.41 2.06 -2.98
C ILE A 24 -5.48 1.63 -1.52
N TYR A 25 -4.44 1.90 -0.73
CA TYR A 25 -4.38 1.48 0.67
C TYR A 25 -5.29 2.30 1.59
N ILE A 26 -5.54 3.58 1.27
CA ILE A 26 -6.59 4.37 1.94
C ILE A 26 -7.97 3.75 1.69
N ASN A 27 -8.28 3.38 0.45
CA ASN A 27 -9.56 2.74 0.13
C ASN A 27 -9.72 1.36 0.79
N LEU A 28 -8.63 0.57 0.85
CA LEU A 28 -8.63 -0.70 1.58
C LEU A 28 -8.86 -0.51 3.07
N PHE A 29 -8.27 0.53 3.67
CA PHE A 29 -8.48 0.86 5.07
C PHE A 29 -9.96 1.09 5.38
N PHE A 30 -10.65 1.94 4.61
CA PHE A 30 -12.08 2.17 4.80
C PHE A 30 -12.92 0.91 4.58
N ARG A 31 -12.55 0.08 3.60
CA ARG A 31 -13.28 -1.16 3.31
C ARG A 31 -13.15 -2.19 4.42
N LEU A 32 -11.95 -2.34 5.00
CA LEU A 32 -11.73 -3.21 6.15
C LEU A 32 -12.48 -2.70 7.37
N HIS A 33 -12.55 -1.39 7.58
CA HIS A 33 -13.32 -0.84 8.69
C HIS A 33 -14.82 -1.10 8.52
N ASN A 34 -15.40 -0.81 7.36
CA ASN A 34 -16.81 -1.11 7.06
C ASN A 34 -17.10 -2.62 7.12
N ARG A 35 -16.09 -3.46 6.85
CA ARG A 35 -16.21 -4.91 6.95
C ARG A 35 -16.40 -5.36 8.40
N ILE A 36 -15.81 -4.68 9.38
CA ILE A 36 -16.00 -4.98 10.80
C ILE A 36 -17.48 -4.84 11.16
N ASP A 37 -18.13 -3.74 10.76
CA ASP A 37 -19.55 -3.52 11.04
C ASP A 37 -20.43 -4.59 10.39
N TYR A 38 -20.14 -4.92 9.13
CA TYR A 38 -20.81 -6.03 8.44
C TYR A 38 -20.64 -7.35 9.19
N GLU A 39 -19.43 -7.69 9.63
CA GLU A 39 -19.15 -8.94 10.35
C GLU A 39 -19.88 -8.97 11.70
N PHE A 40 -19.95 -7.84 12.39
CA PHE A 40 -20.66 -7.73 13.66
C PHE A 40 -22.16 -7.97 13.47
N ASP A 41 -22.76 -7.34 12.46
CA ASP A 41 -24.18 -7.54 12.15
C ASP A 41 -24.49 -8.95 11.64
N TRP A 42 -23.57 -9.53 10.86
CA TRP A 42 -23.69 -10.90 10.38
C TRP A 42 -23.60 -11.89 11.55
N LEU A 43 -22.65 -11.72 12.47
CA LEU A 43 -22.49 -12.58 13.64
C LEU A 43 -23.66 -12.45 14.60
N ARG A 44 -24.19 -11.24 14.85
CA ARG A 44 -25.40 -11.02 15.66
C ARG A 44 -26.61 -11.80 15.15
N LYS A 45 -26.75 -11.93 13.83
CA LYS A 45 -27.87 -12.64 13.20
C LYS A 45 -27.72 -14.17 13.27
N ASN A 46 -26.49 -14.67 13.34
CA ASN A 46 -26.20 -16.10 13.22
C ASN A 46 -25.75 -16.75 14.55
N LEU A 47 -25.36 -15.99 15.57
CA LEU A 47 -25.05 -16.47 16.93
C LEU A 47 -26.31 -16.44 17.82
N THR A 48 -27.32 -17.23 17.46
CA THR A 48 -28.63 -17.21 18.12
C THR A 48 -28.69 -17.96 19.46
N GLU A 49 -27.69 -18.78 19.77
CA GLU A 49 -27.65 -19.64 20.96
C GLU A 49 -26.73 -19.10 22.07
N VAL A 50 -26.22 -17.88 21.94
CA VAL A 50 -25.32 -17.25 22.91
C VAL A 50 -26.12 -16.37 23.87
N GLU A 51 -25.83 -16.48 25.17
CA GLU A 51 -26.42 -15.63 26.20
C GLU A 51 -26.18 -14.13 25.89
N PRO A 52 -27.17 -13.25 26.12
CA PRO A 52 -27.05 -11.82 25.79
C PRO A 52 -25.84 -11.13 26.42
N GLU A 53 -25.43 -11.56 27.61
CA GLU A 53 -24.28 -11.02 28.35
C GLU A 53 -22.93 -11.37 27.72
N GLU A 54 -22.85 -12.50 27.00
CA GLU A 54 -21.63 -12.98 26.34
C GLU A 54 -21.61 -12.70 24.83
N LEU A 55 -22.73 -12.27 24.26
CA LEU A 55 -22.92 -12.08 22.83
C LEU A 55 -21.86 -11.15 22.22
N LEU A 56 -21.58 -10.01 22.86
CA LEU A 56 -20.59 -9.05 22.35
C LEU A 56 -19.18 -9.64 22.33
N LYS A 57 -18.77 -10.34 23.39
CA LYS A 57 -17.45 -10.99 23.46
C LYS A 57 -17.31 -12.07 22.40
N ASN A 58 -18.36 -12.84 22.16
CA ASN A 58 -18.37 -13.85 21.11
C ASN A 58 -18.30 -13.23 19.71
N ILE A 59 -18.96 -12.09 19.47
CA ILE A 59 -18.86 -11.38 18.19
C ILE A 59 -17.44 -10.88 17.96
N GLU A 60 -16.84 -10.23 18.96
CA GLU A 60 -15.47 -9.73 18.87
C GLU A 60 -14.45 -10.86 18.67
N TYR A 61 -14.65 -11.99 19.35
CA TYR A 61 -13.80 -13.16 19.20
C TYR A 61 -13.97 -13.83 17.83
N ASN A 62 -15.18 -13.88 17.26
CA ASN A 62 -15.39 -14.56 16.00
C ASN A 62 -15.15 -13.67 14.76
N SER A 63 -15.14 -12.35 14.90
CA SER A 63 -14.86 -11.44 13.77
C SER A 63 -13.37 -11.45 13.40
N THR A 64 -13.05 -12.13 12.30
CA THR A 64 -11.70 -12.24 11.77
C THR A 64 -11.11 -10.88 11.40
N THR A 65 -11.91 -9.97 10.82
CA THR A 65 -11.44 -8.63 10.48
C THR A 65 -11.19 -7.78 11.73
N TYR A 66 -12.04 -7.90 12.77
CA TYR A 66 -11.86 -7.17 14.02
C TYR A 66 -10.58 -7.59 14.75
N GLN A 67 -10.29 -8.90 14.81
CA GLN A 67 -9.04 -9.39 15.40
C GLN A 67 -7.79 -8.78 14.74
N LEU A 68 -7.84 -8.59 13.42
CA LEU A 68 -6.72 -8.09 12.63
C LEU A 68 -6.65 -6.57 12.55
N ARG A 69 -7.64 -5.84 13.07
CA ARG A 69 -7.82 -4.38 12.86
C ARG A 69 -6.58 -3.55 13.17
N TYR A 70 -5.87 -3.86 14.26
CA TYR A 70 -4.71 -3.07 14.67
C TYR A 70 -3.52 -3.31 13.73
N LEU A 71 -3.26 -4.57 13.39
CA LEU A 71 -2.16 -4.92 12.49
C LEU A 71 -2.40 -4.38 11.08
N THR A 72 -3.60 -4.56 10.53
CA THR A 72 -3.95 -4.03 9.20
C THR A 72 -3.93 -2.51 9.18
N THR A 73 -4.37 -1.84 10.25
CA THR A 73 -4.26 -0.38 10.40
C THR A 73 -2.81 0.06 10.42
N ILE A 74 -1.97 -0.50 11.29
CA ILE A 74 -0.56 -0.12 11.45
C ILE A 74 0.20 -0.28 10.13
N PHE A 75 0.12 -1.47 9.52
CA PHE A 75 0.84 -1.75 8.29
C PHE A 75 0.28 -0.94 7.10
N GLY A 76 -1.04 -0.78 7.02
CA GLY A 76 -1.68 0.09 6.03
C GLY A 76 -1.22 1.55 6.16
N SER A 77 -1.17 2.09 7.38
CA SER A 77 -0.68 3.45 7.63
C SER A 77 0.80 3.62 7.25
N ILE A 78 1.66 2.64 7.56
CA ILE A 78 3.08 2.69 7.16
C ILE A 78 3.21 2.75 5.63
N ILE A 79 2.44 1.93 4.90
CA ILE A 79 2.44 1.91 3.43
C ILE A 79 1.99 3.27 2.89
N VAL A 80 0.89 3.83 3.41
CA VAL A 80 0.37 5.12 2.98
C VAL A 80 1.38 6.24 3.25
N CYS A 81 1.90 6.34 4.48
CA CYS A 81 2.86 7.37 4.85
C CYS A 81 4.15 7.29 4.01
N ALA A 82 4.72 6.09 3.85
CA ALA A 82 5.92 5.91 3.04
C ALA A 82 5.67 6.29 1.56
N SER A 83 4.50 5.93 1.02
CA SER A 83 4.11 6.27 -0.35
C SER A 83 3.94 7.78 -0.55
N LEU A 84 3.32 8.46 0.41
CA LEU A 84 3.20 9.93 0.39
C LEU A 84 4.55 10.64 0.54
N ILE A 85 5.47 10.10 1.34
CA ILE A 85 6.83 10.65 1.42
C ILE A 85 7.56 10.47 0.08
N ILE A 86 7.45 9.30 -0.58
CA ILE A 86 8.01 9.09 -1.93
C ILE A 86 7.42 10.11 -2.90
N PHE A 87 6.11 10.36 -2.85
CA PHE A 87 5.45 11.38 -3.66
C PHE A 87 6.05 12.77 -3.45
N THR A 88 6.20 13.21 -2.20
CA THR A 88 6.80 14.52 -1.87
C THR A 88 8.26 14.63 -2.32
N ILE A 89 9.07 13.59 -2.11
CA ILE A 89 10.46 13.56 -2.57
C ILE A 89 10.52 13.62 -4.10
N SER A 90 9.66 12.86 -4.79
CA SER A 90 9.61 12.82 -6.25
C SER A 90 9.21 14.18 -6.83
N ASN A 91 8.23 14.87 -6.25
CA ASN A 91 7.86 16.24 -6.64
C ASN A 91 9.00 17.24 -6.39
N THR A 92 9.77 17.06 -5.33
CA THR A 92 10.97 17.87 -5.06
C THR A 92 12.03 17.67 -6.14
N ILE A 93 12.27 16.43 -6.58
CA ILE A 93 13.18 16.11 -7.69
C ILE A 93 12.66 16.72 -9.00
N ILE A 94 11.36 16.59 -9.29
CA ILE A 94 10.72 17.20 -10.48
C ILE A 94 10.97 18.70 -10.48
N TYR A 95 10.65 19.40 -9.39
CA TYR A 95 10.90 20.83 -9.26
C TYR A 95 12.37 21.18 -9.52
N GLY A 96 13.32 20.43 -8.95
CA GLY A 96 14.75 20.61 -9.18
C GLY A 96 15.17 20.45 -10.65
N LEU A 97 14.63 19.44 -11.33
CA LEU A 97 14.91 19.14 -12.75
C LEU A 97 14.27 20.13 -13.74
N PHE A 98 13.13 20.74 -13.39
CA PHE A 98 12.48 21.75 -14.22
C PHE A 98 13.00 23.16 -13.96
N SER A 99 13.51 23.44 -12.75
CA SER A 99 14.14 24.72 -12.40
C SER A 99 15.65 24.75 -12.65
N ASP A 100 16.24 23.65 -13.14
CA ASP A 100 17.68 23.46 -13.33
C ASP A 100 18.53 23.78 -12.08
N LYS A 101 17.93 23.69 -10.88
CA LYS A 101 18.59 24.00 -9.60
C LYS A 101 19.45 22.85 -9.08
N PHE A 102 18.96 21.61 -9.20
CA PHE A 102 19.68 20.41 -8.76
C PHE A 102 19.09 19.14 -9.40
N ASN A 103 19.88 18.07 -9.46
CA ASN A 103 19.52 16.83 -10.16
C ASN A 103 18.76 15.81 -9.28
N GLY A 104 18.85 15.94 -7.95
CA GLY A 104 18.13 15.08 -7.00
C GLY A 104 18.71 13.69 -6.79
N SER A 105 19.89 13.36 -7.32
CA SER A 105 20.52 12.02 -7.22
C SER A 105 20.59 11.50 -5.78
N ASN A 106 20.96 12.37 -4.83
CA ASN A 106 21.06 12.03 -3.41
C ASN A 106 19.71 11.67 -2.77
N LEU A 107 18.58 12.07 -3.36
CA LEU A 107 17.26 11.81 -2.83
C LEU A 107 16.74 10.41 -3.20
N TYR A 108 17.25 9.82 -4.28
CA TYR A 108 16.84 8.47 -4.72
C TYR A 108 17.17 7.38 -3.70
N LYS A 109 18.21 7.56 -2.88
CA LYS A 109 18.53 6.60 -1.81
C LYS A 109 17.38 6.49 -0.80
N TYR A 110 16.73 7.60 -0.49
CA TYR A 110 15.58 7.62 0.43
C TYR A 110 14.36 6.98 -0.21
N ILE A 111 14.10 7.26 -1.50
CA ILE A 111 13.02 6.60 -2.26
C ILE A 111 13.24 5.08 -2.24
N LEU A 112 14.45 4.60 -2.53
CA LEU A 112 14.76 3.16 -2.52
C LEU A 112 14.52 2.52 -1.15
N TYR A 113 14.98 3.14 -0.05
CA TYR A 113 14.72 2.63 1.30
C TYR A 113 13.22 2.57 1.60
N LEU A 114 12.46 3.60 1.24
CA LEU A 114 11.01 3.64 1.45
C LEU A 114 10.29 2.56 0.62
N ILE A 115 10.70 2.33 -0.63
CA ILE A 115 10.13 1.26 -1.47
C ILE A 115 10.41 -0.12 -0.85
N THR A 116 11.62 -0.35 -0.35
CA THR A 116 11.94 -1.62 0.33
C THR A 116 11.06 -1.83 1.57
N ILE A 117 10.87 -0.78 2.39
CA ILE A 117 9.95 -0.84 3.54
C ILE A 117 8.53 -1.17 3.07
N ILE A 118 8.04 -0.48 2.04
CA ILE A 118 6.71 -0.74 1.47
C ILE A 118 6.57 -2.20 1.05
N LEU A 119 7.53 -2.75 0.30
CA LEU A 119 7.45 -4.13 -0.19
C LEU A 119 7.41 -5.15 0.95
N VAL A 120 8.24 -4.98 1.99
CA VAL A 120 8.23 -5.85 3.16
C VAL A 120 6.91 -5.75 3.92
N VAL A 121 6.44 -4.53 4.17
CA VAL A 121 5.20 -4.30 4.91
C VAL A 121 3.97 -4.77 4.13
N MET A 122 3.94 -4.57 2.81
CA MET A 122 2.87 -5.08 1.95
C MET A 122 2.85 -6.61 1.92
N PHE A 123 4.01 -7.26 1.91
CA PHE A 123 4.06 -8.71 1.98
C PHE A 123 3.40 -9.21 3.28
N ILE A 124 3.76 -8.60 4.42
CA ILE A 124 3.11 -8.91 5.71
C ILE A 124 1.60 -8.61 5.64
N TYR A 125 1.21 -7.45 5.12
CA TYR A 125 -0.19 -7.07 4.99
C TYR A 125 -1.02 -8.08 4.17
N LEU A 126 -0.46 -8.61 3.07
CA LEU A 126 -1.11 -9.64 2.27
C LEU A 126 -1.29 -10.96 3.03
N THR A 127 -0.38 -11.31 3.93
CA THR A 127 -0.54 -12.49 4.80
C THR A 127 -1.64 -12.32 5.86
N LEU A 128 -2.01 -11.07 6.19
CA LEU A 128 -3.07 -10.74 7.15
C LEU A 128 -4.45 -10.66 6.49
N GLN A 129 -4.71 -11.45 5.45
CA GLN A 129 -6.03 -11.50 4.82
C GLN A 129 -7.05 -12.15 5.78
N PRO A 130 -8.15 -11.46 6.14
CA PRO A 130 -9.23 -12.05 6.95
C PRO A 130 -9.78 -13.30 6.27
N GLN A 131 -9.97 -14.34 7.07
CA GLN A 131 -10.66 -15.57 6.64
C GLN A 131 -12.18 -15.34 6.61
N GLU A 132 -12.89 -16.19 5.87
CA GLU A 132 -14.35 -16.24 5.87
C GLU A 132 -14.85 -16.56 7.28
N LEU A 133 -15.97 -15.94 7.69
CA LEU A 133 -16.58 -16.29 8.96
C LEU A 133 -17.32 -17.61 8.81
N VAL A 134 -17.22 -18.46 9.83
CA VAL A 134 -17.92 -19.75 9.89
C VAL A 134 -18.63 -19.86 11.23
N VAL A 135 -19.94 -20.10 11.21
CA VAL A 135 -20.73 -20.39 12.41
C VAL A 135 -21.53 -21.67 12.19
N GLN A 136 -21.64 -22.48 13.24
CA GLN A 136 -22.51 -23.65 13.27
C GLN A 136 -23.88 -23.24 13.74
N VAL A 137 -24.90 -23.49 12.91
CA VAL A 137 -26.31 -23.29 13.27
C VAL A 137 -27.06 -24.60 13.16
N LYS A 138 -27.97 -24.80 14.10
CA LYS A 138 -28.85 -25.96 14.14
C LYS A 138 -29.97 -25.78 13.13
N LYS A 139 -30.17 -26.76 12.25
CA LYS A 139 -31.28 -26.83 11.30
C LYS A 139 -32.07 -28.10 11.51
N GLU A 140 -33.36 -28.04 11.24
CA GLU A 140 -34.26 -29.19 11.34
C GLU A 140 -34.63 -29.68 9.93
N LEU A 141 -34.49 -30.98 9.69
CA LEU A 141 -34.95 -31.63 8.46
C LEU A 141 -35.70 -32.91 8.85
N GLY A 142 -36.99 -32.96 8.55
CA GLY A 142 -37.82 -34.13 8.82
C GLY A 142 -37.91 -34.50 10.31
N GLY A 143 -37.89 -33.51 11.22
CA GLY A 143 -37.98 -33.75 12.68
C GLY A 143 -36.67 -34.11 13.37
N THR A 144 -35.55 -34.17 12.63
CA THR A 144 -34.22 -34.41 13.21
C THR A 144 -33.38 -33.14 13.09
N GLU A 145 -32.78 -32.72 14.20
CA GLU A 145 -31.90 -31.57 14.24
C GLU A 145 -30.45 -31.95 13.87
N PHE A 146 -29.80 -31.15 13.04
CA PHE A 146 -28.40 -31.33 12.64
C PHE A 146 -27.69 -29.98 12.53
N TRP A 147 -26.37 -30.01 12.70
CA TRP A 147 -25.52 -28.83 12.63
C TRP A 147 -25.08 -28.56 11.21
N VAL A 148 -25.20 -27.30 10.77
CA VAL A 148 -24.76 -26.84 9.45
C VAL A 148 -23.82 -25.66 9.61
N ASN A 149 -22.70 -25.69 8.90
CA ASN A 149 -21.80 -24.53 8.79
C ASN A 149 -22.42 -23.50 7.82
N VAL A 150 -22.56 -22.27 8.29
CA VAL A 150 -22.92 -21.13 7.45
C VAL A 150 -21.71 -20.22 7.31
N TYR A 151 -21.43 -19.82 6.08
CA TYR A 151 -20.26 -19.04 5.70
C TYR A 151 -20.66 -17.61 5.34
N SER A 152 -19.83 -16.63 5.71
CA SER A 152 -19.98 -15.26 5.21
C SER A 152 -19.23 -15.04 3.90
N ASP A 153 -19.60 -14.00 3.15
CA ASP A 153 -18.91 -13.63 1.91
C ASP A 153 -17.45 -13.23 2.21
N LYS A 154 -16.49 -13.67 1.39
CA LYS A 154 -15.07 -13.29 1.55
C LYS A 154 -14.81 -11.84 1.13
N ILE A 155 -13.94 -11.14 1.87
CA ILE A 155 -13.45 -9.82 1.45
C ILE A 155 -12.47 -9.96 0.26
N PRO A 156 -12.72 -9.28 -0.88
CA PRO A 156 -11.81 -9.33 -2.02
C PRO A 156 -10.52 -8.54 -1.73
N TYR A 157 -9.36 -9.18 -1.98
CA TYR A 157 -8.02 -8.61 -1.76
C TYR A 157 -7.29 -8.22 -3.05
N TYR A 158 -7.98 -8.22 -4.20
CA TYR A 158 -7.40 -7.91 -5.52
C TYR A 158 -6.71 -6.53 -5.57
N ASP A 159 -7.24 -5.55 -4.84
CA ASP A 159 -6.65 -4.20 -4.76
C ASP A 159 -5.30 -4.22 -4.01
N ALA A 160 -5.17 -5.05 -2.98
CA ALA A 160 -3.92 -5.17 -2.23
C ALA A 160 -2.82 -5.81 -3.10
N PHE A 161 -3.16 -6.84 -3.87
CA PHE A 161 -2.25 -7.43 -4.87
C PHE A 161 -1.89 -6.44 -5.98
N SER A 162 -2.85 -5.64 -6.44
CA SER A 162 -2.60 -4.58 -7.43
C SER A 162 -1.63 -3.52 -6.89
N GLY A 163 -1.81 -3.10 -5.64
CA GLY A 163 -0.89 -2.18 -4.96
C GLY A 163 0.52 -2.76 -4.78
N PHE A 164 0.63 -4.07 -4.52
CA PHE A 164 1.91 -4.77 -4.46
C PHE A 164 2.62 -4.80 -5.81
N ALA A 165 1.91 -5.16 -6.88
CA ALA A 165 2.44 -5.14 -8.25
C ALA A 165 2.90 -3.73 -8.66
N LEU A 166 2.11 -2.69 -8.33
CA LEU A 166 2.49 -1.30 -8.56
C LEU A 166 3.75 -0.90 -7.79
N SER A 167 3.95 -1.40 -6.57
CA SER A 167 5.15 -1.13 -5.78
C SER A 167 6.41 -1.80 -6.36
N PHE A 168 6.27 -2.97 -7.01
CA PHE A 168 7.34 -3.55 -7.81
C PHE A 168 7.68 -2.71 -9.05
N ILE A 169 6.65 -2.24 -9.77
CA ILE A 169 6.85 -1.34 -10.92
C ILE A 169 7.55 -0.04 -10.46
N LEU A 170 7.15 0.49 -9.30
CA LEU A 170 7.77 1.66 -8.67
C LEU A 170 9.27 1.45 -8.42
N LEU A 171 9.67 0.27 -7.92
CA LEU A 171 11.06 -0.10 -7.72
C LEU A 171 11.85 -0.06 -9.04
N VAL A 172 11.33 -0.74 -10.08
CA VAL A 172 11.97 -0.82 -11.39
C VAL A 172 12.13 0.57 -12.02
N LEU A 173 11.07 1.39 -11.99
CA LEU A 173 11.11 2.76 -12.52
C LEU A 173 12.10 3.64 -11.76
N THR A 174 12.22 3.46 -10.45
CA THR A 174 13.19 4.21 -9.63
C THR A 174 14.63 3.88 -10.06
N PHE A 175 14.95 2.61 -10.34
CA PHE A 175 16.26 2.22 -10.88
C PHE A 175 16.53 2.79 -12.27
N ILE A 176 15.57 2.69 -13.19
CA ILE A 176 15.68 3.26 -14.54
C ILE A 176 15.92 4.77 -14.46
N SER A 177 15.13 5.47 -13.63
CA SER A 177 15.24 6.91 -13.44
C SER A 177 16.59 7.33 -12.85
N LYS A 178 17.12 6.57 -11.90
CA LYS A 178 18.45 6.81 -11.30
C LYS A 178 19.58 6.57 -12.31
N SER A 179 19.49 5.52 -13.13
CA SER A 179 20.48 5.18 -14.16
C SER A 179 20.52 6.17 -15.34
N SER A 180 19.40 6.88 -15.56
CA SER A 180 19.26 7.91 -16.57
C SER A 180 19.99 9.19 -16.12
N PHE A 181 21.32 9.17 -16.07
CA PHE A 181 22.14 10.36 -15.85
C PHE A 181 21.98 11.30 -17.04
N GLY A 182 21.05 12.23 -16.94
CA GLY A 182 20.98 13.35 -17.84
C GLY A 182 21.94 14.44 -17.36
N TYR A 183 22.95 14.72 -18.18
CA TYR A 183 23.85 15.86 -18.11
C TYR A 183 23.15 17.10 -17.50
N LEU A 184 23.50 17.46 -16.27
CA LEU A 184 23.43 18.86 -15.90
C LEU A 184 24.45 19.55 -16.79
N LYS A 185 24.00 20.36 -17.74
CA LYS A 185 24.85 21.23 -18.59
C LYS A 185 25.72 22.23 -17.77
N LYS A 186 25.72 22.11 -16.45
CA LYS A 186 26.51 22.89 -15.48
C LYS A 186 27.07 21.99 -14.37
N ASP A 187 27.43 20.74 -14.66
CA ASP A 187 28.37 20.05 -13.76
C ASP A 187 29.61 20.95 -13.66
N ILE A 188 29.83 21.47 -12.46
CA ILE A 188 30.89 22.43 -12.09
C ILE A 188 32.26 21.92 -12.56
N ILE A 189 32.42 20.61 -12.75
CA ILE A 189 33.61 19.92 -13.25
C ILE A 189 33.90 20.26 -14.72
N LEU A 190 32.88 20.31 -15.59
CA LEU A 190 33.04 20.74 -16.99
C LEU A 190 33.24 22.26 -17.09
N ALA A 191 32.52 23.04 -16.28
CA ALA A 191 32.74 24.48 -16.21
C ALA A 191 34.14 24.86 -15.69
N LYS A 192 34.71 24.08 -14.75
CA LYS A 192 36.11 24.24 -14.31
C LYS A 192 37.10 23.98 -15.44
N LYS A 193 36.91 22.89 -16.20
CA LYS A 193 37.80 22.55 -17.33
C LYS A 193 37.84 23.63 -18.42
N PHE A 194 36.72 24.31 -18.70
CA PHE A 194 36.72 25.41 -19.67
C PHE A 194 37.27 26.73 -19.11
N LYS A 195 37.29 26.90 -17.77
CA LYS A 195 37.85 28.10 -17.13
C LYS A 195 39.38 28.05 -17.05
N GLU A 196 39.97 26.86 -16.97
CA GLU A 196 41.43 26.65 -16.98
C GLU A 196 42.05 26.73 -18.39
N ILE A 197 41.26 26.60 -19.45
CA ILE A 197 41.75 26.71 -20.85
C ILE A 197 41.70 28.16 -21.36
N ASN A 198 40.91 29.02 -20.72
CA ASN A 198 40.71 30.43 -21.11
C ASN A 198 41.39 31.43 -20.17
N ASN A 199 42.28 30.96 -19.28
CA ASN A 199 43.22 31.76 -18.49
C ASN A 199 44.64 31.37 -18.90
#